data_AF-A0A4U7BPV6-F1
#
_entry.id   AF-A0A4U7BPV6-F1
#
_cell.length_a   1.000
_cell.length_b   1.000
_cell.length_c   1.000
_cell.angle_alpha   90.00
_cell.angle_beta   90.00
_cell.angle_gamma   90.00
#
_symmetry.space_group_name_H-M   'P 1'
#
loop_
_entity.id
_entity.type
_entity.pdbx_description
1 polymer ?
#
loop_
_entity_poly.entity_id
_entity_poly.type
_entity_poly.pdbx_seq_one_letter_code
_entity_poly.pdbx_strand_id
1 'polypeptide(L)'
;MIIYKLCKCGKKIETHLRKCKDCDKTYKMITNKNYDLFKRNKESAKFYNSSEWRKLRTIFINKNPFCFNCGKLAKIVDHIIPIKQGGDRLNQDNLQSLCIKCHNEKTKKELKG
;
A
#
# COMPACT_ATOMS: atom_id res chain seq x y z
N MET A 1 50.11 -6.96 3.74
CA MET A 1 49.67 -7.29 2.36
C MET A 1 48.15 -7.22 2.28
N ILE A 2 47.60 -6.53 1.28
CA ILE A 2 46.16 -6.55 1.03
C ILE A 2 45.80 -7.89 0.40
N ILE A 3 44.90 -8.63 1.05
CA ILE A 3 44.38 -9.91 0.56
C ILE A 3 43.06 -9.61 -0.16
N TYR A 4 42.85 -10.27 -1.30
CA TYR A 4 41.66 -10.10 -2.12
C TYR A 4 40.82 -11.37 -2.12
N LYS A 5 39.51 -11.19 -2.29
CA LYS A 5 38.54 -12.27 -2.49
C LYS A 5 37.55 -11.89 -3.59
N LEU A 6 36.67 -12.82 -3.96
CA LEU A 6 35.57 -12.54 -4.88
C LEU A 6 34.31 -12.15 -4.11
N CYS A 7 33.65 -11.09 -4.56
CA CYS A 7 32.27 -10.78 -4.22
C CYS A 7 31.34 -11.86 -4.81
N LYS A 8 30.14 -12.02 -4.25
CA LYS A 8 29.10 -12.94 -4.77
C LYS A 8 28.75 -12.69 -6.25
N CYS A 9 28.94 -11.48 -6.75
CA CYS A 9 28.73 -11.15 -8.17
C CYS A 9 29.94 -11.41 -9.08
N GLY A 10 31.03 -11.97 -8.55
CA GLY A 10 32.26 -12.27 -9.30
C GLY A 10 33.32 -11.16 -9.32
N LYS A 11 33.04 -9.96 -8.80
CA LYS A 11 34.04 -8.87 -8.75
C LYS A 11 35.10 -9.12 -7.67
N LYS A 12 36.37 -8.88 -7.98
CA LYS A 12 37.49 -8.89 -7.01
C LYS A 12 37.34 -7.72 -6.02
N ILE A 13 37.37 -8.02 -4.73
CA ILE A 13 37.26 -7.04 -3.63
C ILE A 13 38.29 -7.36 -2.54
N GLU A 14 38.65 -6.38 -1.73
CA GLU A 14 39.50 -6.61 -0.56
C GLU A 14 38.79 -7.51 0.46
N THR A 15 39.54 -8.35 1.17
CA THR A 15 38.97 -9.34 2.11
C THR A 15 38.12 -8.73 3.22
N HIS A 16 38.47 -7.52 3.66
CA HIS A 16 37.72 -6.77 4.68
C HIS A 16 36.33 -6.31 4.20
N LEU A 17 36.13 -6.20 2.87
CA LEU A 17 34.85 -5.81 2.30
C LEU A 17 33.92 -7.02 2.23
N ARG A 18 32.66 -6.84 2.67
CA ARG A 18 31.65 -7.90 2.61
C ARG A 18 31.13 -8.14 1.19
N LYS A 19 31.05 -7.08 0.38
CA LYS A 19 30.50 -7.06 -0.99
C LYS A 19 31.07 -5.86 -1.75
N CYS A 20 31.03 -5.91 -3.08
CA CYS A 20 31.46 -4.78 -3.91
C CYS A 20 30.47 -3.60 -3.81
N LYS A 21 30.93 -2.40 -4.21
CA LYS A 21 30.15 -1.16 -4.15
C LYS A 21 28.79 -1.28 -4.86
N ASP A 22 28.74 -1.93 -6.03
CA ASP A 22 27.51 -2.08 -6.78
C ASP A 22 26.52 -3.03 -6.09
N CYS A 23 26.99 -4.17 -5.58
CA CYS A 23 26.15 -5.07 -4.78
C CYS A 23 25.66 -4.41 -3.50
N ASP A 24 26.46 -3.54 -2.89
CA ASP A 24 26.03 -2.77 -1.73
C ASP A 24 24.97 -1.73 -2.07
N LYS A 25 25.15 -1.02 -3.20
CA LYS A 25 24.15 -0.07 -3.72
C LYS A 25 22.83 -0.76 -4.02
N THR A 26 22.86 -1.88 -4.74
CA THR A 26 21.66 -2.67 -5.04
C THR A 26 20.99 -3.18 -3.77
N TYR A 27 21.77 -3.70 -2.81
CA TYR A 27 21.24 -4.12 -1.51
C TYR A 27 20.56 -2.96 -0.80
N LYS A 28 21.21 -1.80 -0.69
CA LYS A 28 20.64 -0.59 -0.05
C LYS A 28 19.36 -0.13 -0.75
N MET A 29 19.32 -0.14 -2.08
CA MET A 29 18.10 0.19 -2.84
C MET A 29 16.95 -0.77 -2.51
N ILE A 30 17.21 -2.08 -2.47
CA ILE A 30 16.20 -3.09 -2.13
C ILE A 30 15.73 -2.91 -0.69
N THR A 31 16.65 -2.73 0.27
CA THR A 31 16.28 -2.57 1.69
C THR A 31 15.51 -1.29 1.94
N ASN A 32 15.89 -0.17 1.31
CA ASN A 32 15.17 1.09 1.44
C ASN A 32 13.78 0.99 0.83
N LYS A 33 13.65 0.40 -0.37
CA LYS A 33 12.35 0.14 -0.99
C LYS A 33 11.45 -0.72 -0.10
N ASN A 34 12.00 -1.79 0.50
CA ASN A 34 11.26 -2.63 1.42
C ASN A 34 10.84 -1.85 2.66
N TYR A 35 11.74 -1.09 3.28
CA TYR A 35 11.42 -0.24 4.43
C TYR A 35 10.28 0.75 4.12
N ASP A 36 10.35 1.43 2.98
CA ASP A 36 9.31 2.36 2.53
C ASP A 36 7.96 1.65 2.31
N LEU A 37 7.97 0.46 1.69
CA LEU A 37 6.77 -0.36 1.53
C LEU A 37 6.17 -0.79 2.87
N PHE A 38 7.00 -1.29 3.80
CA PHE A 38 6.56 -1.66 5.15
C PHE A 38 5.99 -0.47 5.90
N LYS A 39 6.64 0.70 5.83
CA LYS A 39 6.15 1.94 6.45
C LYS A 39 4.80 2.36 5.87
N ARG A 40 4.64 2.37 4.55
CA ARG A 40 3.36 2.69 3.87
C ARG A 40 2.25 1.72 4.25
N ASN A 41 2.54 0.42 4.35
CA ASN A 41 1.58 -0.58 4.82
C ASN A 41 1.15 -0.29 6.26
N LYS A 42 2.08 0.09 7.13
CA LYS A 42 1.79 0.45 8.53
C LYS A 42 0.97 1.74 8.64
N GLU A 43 1.27 2.77 7.85
CA GLU A 43 0.51 4.02 7.82
C GLU A 43 -0.91 3.82 7.29
N SER A 44 -1.06 3.06 6.20
CA SER A 44 -2.35 2.66 5.66
C SER A 44 -3.17 1.88 6.70
N ALA A 45 -2.56 0.88 7.34
CA ALA A 45 -3.20 0.12 8.41
C ALA A 45 -3.58 1.01 9.60
N LYS A 46 -2.73 1.96 10.00
CA LYS A 46 -3.03 2.91 11.08
C LYS A 46 -4.25 3.76 10.75
N PHE A 47 -4.40 4.22 9.52
CA PHE A 47 -5.58 4.97 9.08
C PHE A 47 -6.85 4.12 9.13
N TYR A 48 -6.85 2.94 8.50
CA TYR A 48 -8.04 2.07 8.51
C TYR A 48 -8.37 1.53 9.91
N ASN A 49 -7.39 1.50 10.82
CA ASN A 49 -7.58 1.18 12.23
C ASN A 49 -7.80 2.42 13.11
N SER A 50 -7.92 3.62 12.56
CA SER A 50 -8.15 4.82 13.35
C SER A 50 -9.60 4.89 13.86
N SER A 51 -9.80 5.60 14.96
CA SER A 51 -11.13 5.74 15.57
C SER A 51 -12.06 6.56 14.67
N GLU A 52 -11.49 7.54 13.98
CA GLU A 52 -12.14 8.50 13.10
C GLU A 52 -12.70 7.78 11.88
N TRP A 53 -11.88 6.95 11.23
CA TRP A 53 -12.32 6.15 10.08
C TRP A 53 -13.40 5.15 10.47
N ARG A 54 -13.24 4.43 11.58
CA ARG A 54 -14.24 3.45 12.03
C ARG A 54 -15.59 4.10 12.32
N LYS A 55 -15.60 5.25 13.01
CA LYS A 55 -16.81 6.03 13.28
C LYS A 55 -17.46 6.52 11.99
N LEU A 56 -16.67 7.15 11.12
CA LEU A 56 -17.15 7.66 9.82
C LEU A 56 -17.74 6.54 8.96
N ARG A 57 -17.02 5.42 8.83
CA ARG A 57 -17.46 4.24 8.08
C ARG A 57 -18.81 3.71 8.57
N THR A 58 -18.97 3.58 9.89
CA THR A 58 -20.21 3.08 10.49
C THR A 58 -21.37 4.04 10.24
N ILE A 59 -21.17 5.34 10.43
CA ILE A 59 -22.21 6.35 10.16
C ILE A 59 -22.57 6.35 8.67
N PHE A 60 -21.58 6.33 7.79
CA PHE A 60 -21.78 6.42 6.35
C PHE A 60 -22.53 5.22 5.78
N ILE A 61 -22.16 3.99 6.17
CA ILE A 61 -22.82 2.78 5.67
C ILE A 61 -24.26 2.65 6.20
N ASN A 62 -24.54 3.16 7.40
CA ASN A 62 -25.90 3.17 7.95
C ASN A 62 -26.81 4.18 7.22
N LYS A 63 -26.26 5.35 6.82
CA LYS A 63 -26.97 6.32 5.99
C LYS A 63 -27.15 5.86 4.55
N ASN A 64 -26.16 5.13 4.02
CA ASN A 64 -26.12 4.63 2.65
C ASN A 64 -26.02 3.10 2.63
N PRO A 65 -27.09 2.36 2.99
CA PRO A 65 -27.02 0.91 3.18
C PRO A 65 -26.95 0.11 1.87
N PHE A 66 -27.17 0.76 0.72
CA PHE A 66 -27.18 0.13 -0.59
C PHE A 66 -25.92 0.47 -1.39
N CYS A 67 -25.54 -0.46 -2.27
CA CYS A 67 -24.42 -0.35 -3.18
C CYS A 67 -24.71 0.71 -4.23
N PHE A 68 -23.85 1.72 -4.36
CA PHE A 68 -24.00 2.77 -5.36
C PHE A 68 -24.01 2.24 -6.80
N ASN A 69 -23.35 1.11 -7.06
CA ASN A 69 -23.24 0.57 -8.42
C ASN A 69 -24.38 -0.38 -8.83
N CYS A 70 -25.00 -1.09 -7.87
CA CYS A 70 -25.98 -2.13 -8.21
C CYS A 70 -27.22 -2.21 -7.31
N GLY A 71 -27.37 -1.31 -6.33
CA GLY A 71 -28.54 -1.23 -5.46
C GLY A 71 -28.67 -2.35 -4.42
N LYS A 72 -27.84 -3.40 -4.45
CA LYS A 72 -27.81 -4.46 -3.42
C LYS A 72 -27.28 -3.94 -2.09
N LEU A 73 -27.56 -4.63 -0.98
CA LEU A 73 -27.00 -4.27 0.32
C LEU A 73 -25.46 -4.14 0.28
N ALA A 74 -24.97 -3.00 0.72
CA ALA A 74 -23.56 -2.73 0.86
C ALA A 74 -22.97 -3.45 2.08
N LYS A 75 -21.69 -3.79 2.00
CA LYS A 75 -20.92 -4.39 3.10
C LYS A 75 -19.65 -3.63 3.40
N ILE A 76 -19.19 -2.82 2.44
CA ILE A 76 -17.91 -2.12 2.48
C ILE A 76 -18.17 -0.65 2.14
N VAL A 77 -17.43 0.25 2.79
CA VAL A 77 -17.31 1.64 2.38
C VAL A 77 -15.92 1.79 1.78
N ASP A 78 -15.88 2.30 0.56
CA ASP A 78 -14.67 2.44 -0.24
C ASP A 78 -14.50 3.90 -0.67
N HIS A 79 -13.27 4.31 -0.93
CA HIS A 79 -12.97 5.66 -1.42
C HIS A 79 -13.22 5.72 -2.93
N ILE A 80 -13.93 6.75 -3.42
CA ILE A 80 -14.18 6.98 -4.86
C ILE A 80 -12.86 7.21 -5.57
N ILE A 81 -12.09 8.19 -5.10
CA ILE A 81 -10.70 8.42 -5.46
C ILE A 81 -9.84 7.73 -4.39
N PRO A 82 -9.02 6.71 -4.75
CA PRO A 82 -8.16 6.03 -3.80
C PRO A 82 -7.25 7.00 -3.03
N ILE A 83 -7.04 6.73 -1.74
CA ILE A 83 -6.10 7.52 -0.91
C ILE A 83 -4.70 7.56 -1.54
N LYS A 84 -4.29 6.47 -2.20
CA LYS A 84 -3.00 6.37 -2.91
C LYS A 84 -2.88 7.32 -4.11
N GLN A 85 -4.00 7.75 -4.67
CA GLN A 85 -4.09 8.70 -5.78
C GLN A 85 -4.38 10.13 -5.31
N GLY A 86 -4.30 10.39 -3.99
CA GLY A 86 -4.55 11.72 -3.42
C GLY A 86 -6.00 11.98 -3.04
N GLY A 87 -6.87 10.95 -3.05
CA GLY A 87 -8.23 11.09 -2.57
C GLY A 87 -8.31 11.46 -1.09
N ASP A 88 -9.29 12.30 -0.75
CA ASP A 88 -9.55 12.71 0.63
C ASP A 88 -9.93 11.48 1.48
N ARG A 89 -9.30 11.39 2.66
CA ARG A 89 -9.43 10.24 3.55
C ARG A 89 -10.74 10.24 4.33
N LEU A 90 -11.23 11.43 4.70
CA LEU A 90 -12.34 11.59 5.65
C LEU A 90 -13.51 12.42 5.09
N ASN A 91 -13.39 12.98 3.89
CA ASN A 91 -14.52 13.61 3.21
C ASN A 91 -15.53 12.55 2.75
N GLN A 92 -16.80 12.71 3.18
CA GLN A 92 -17.91 11.83 2.81
C GLN A 92 -18.21 11.84 1.31
N ASP A 93 -17.94 12.95 0.61
CA ASP A 93 -18.14 13.06 -0.84
C ASP A 93 -17.19 12.16 -1.62
N ASN A 94 -16.07 11.77 -1.00
CA ASN A 94 -15.13 10.80 -1.58
C ASN A 94 -15.40 9.36 -1.12
N LEU A 95 -16.55 9.07 -0.49
CA LEU A 95 -16.90 7.73 -0.02
C LEU A 95 -18.08 7.15 -0.81
N GLN A 96 -18.05 5.83 -1.00
CA GLN A 96 -19.15 5.09 -1.59
C GLN A 96 -19.36 3.76 -0.87
N SER A 97 -20.63 3.42 -0.63
CA SER A 97 -21.05 2.11 -0.14
C SER A 97 -21.09 1.11 -1.28
N LEU A 98 -20.40 -0.02 -1.14
CA LEU A 98 -20.31 -1.07 -2.15
C LEU A 98 -20.63 -2.45 -1.59
N CYS A 99 -21.24 -3.29 -2.43
CA CYS A 99 -21.28 -4.73 -2.20
C CYS A 99 -19.92 -5.35 -2.53
N ILE A 100 -19.64 -6.55 -1.99
CA ILE A 100 -18.34 -7.22 -2.16
C ILE A 100 -18.00 -7.43 -3.64
N LYS A 101 -18.98 -7.79 -4.47
CA LYS A 101 -18.79 -8.00 -5.91
C LYS A 101 -18.29 -6.73 -6.61
N CYS A 102 -19.00 -5.61 -6.45
CA CYS A 102 -18.66 -4.35 -7.10
C CYS A 102 -17.36 -3.75 -6.56
N HIS A 103 -17.09 -3.90 -5.26
CA HIS A 103 -15.80 -3.53 -4.67
C HIS A 103 -14.64 -4.28 -5.35
N ASN A 104 -14.74 -5.60 -5.47
CA ASN A 104 -13.69 -6.39 -6.11
C ASN A 104 -13.49 -6.05 -7.60
N GLU A 105 -14.57 -5.72 -8.31
CA GLU A 105 -14.50 -5.23 -9.70
C GLU A 105 -13.77 -3.88 -9.78
N LYS A 106 -14.03 -2.95 -8.86
CA LYS A 106 -13.31 -1.67 -8.75
C LYS A 106 -11.83 -1.89 -8.49
N THR A 107 -11.47 -2.69 -7.47
CA THR A 107 -10.06 -3.00 -7.15
C THR A 107 -9.33 -3.59 -8.36
N LYS A 108 -9.98 -4.50 -9.12
CA LYS A 108 -9.38 -5.06 -10.34
C LYS A 108 -9.12 -4.01 -11.42
N LYS A 109 -10.00 -3.01 -11.57
CA LYS A 109 -9.81 -1.91 -12.52
C LYS A 109 -8.65 -1.01 -12.09
N GLU A 110 -8.57 -0.70 -10.79
CA GLU A 110 -7.51 0.13 -10.21
C GLU A 110 -6.11 -0.51 -10.29
N LEU A 111 -6.03 -1.85 -10.29
CA LEU A 111 -4.76 -2.55 -10.45
C LEU A 111 -4.28 -2.62 -11.92
N LYS A 112 -5.17 -2.36 -12.89
CA LYS A 112 -4.86 -2.42 -14.33
C LYS A 112 -4.44 -1.07 -14.92
N GLY A 113 -4.66 0.03 -14.20
CA GLY A 113 -4.22 1.38 -14.57
C GLY A 113 -2.96 1.76 -13.82
#